data_AF-A0A951TQ55-F1
#
_entry.id   AF-A0A951TQ55-F1
#
_cell.length_a   1.000
_cell.length_b   1.000
_cell.length_c   1.000
_cell.angle_alpha   90.00
_cell.angle_beta   90.00
_cell.angle_gamma   90.00
#
_symmetry.space_group_name_H-M   'P 1'
#
loop_
_entity.id
_entity.type
_entity.pdbx_description
1 polymer ?
#
loop_
_entity_poly.entity_id
_entity_poly.type
_entity_poly.pdbx_seq_one_letter_code
_entity_poly.pdbx_strand_id
1 'polypeptide(L)'
;MSPPEPTRTRARAVVCDLSGLTGADMGTVDALAQLQLAVRRRGGQFELHGVCPRLRELLALSGLDDALAVVEVVGQPEQREQVGAEEVGDRRDATP
;
A
#
# COMPACT_ATOMS: atom_id res chain seq x y z
N MET A 1 -24.61 -1.47 -17.23
CA MET A 1 -24.41 -0.33 -16.30
C MET A 1 -23.20 -0.69 -15.47
N SER A 2 -22.00 -0.21 -15.87
CA SER A 2 -20.77 -0.49 -15.11
C SER A 2 -20.88 0.10 -13.70
N PRO A 3 -20.36 -0.56 -12.65
CA PRO A 3 -20.24 0.08 -11.35
C PRO A 3 -19.34 1.31 -11.48
N PRO A 4 -19.63 2.41 -10.77
CA PRO A 4 -18.71 3.54 -10.72
C PRO A 4 -17.38 3.04 -10.13
N GLU A 5 -16.29 3.23 -10.88
CA GLU A 5 -14.95 2.99 -10.37
C GLU A 5 -14.81 3.68 -9.01
N PRO A 6 -14.16 3.06 -8.01
CA PRO A 6 -14.01 3.67 -6.71
C PRO A 6 -13.36 5.03 -6.93
N THR A 7 -14.12 6.10 -6.66
CA THR A 7 -13.60 7.47 -6.60
C THR A 7 -12.66 7.51 -5.41
N ARG A 8 -11.45 7.00 -5.61
CA ARG A 8 -10.31 7.23 -4.74
C ARG A 8 -10.10 8.73 -4.87
N THR A 9 -10.64 9.49 -3.91
CA THR A 9 -10.25 10.88 -3.65
C THR A 9 -8.76 10.97 -3.98
N ARG A 10 -8.37 11.83 -4.93
CA ARG A 10 -6.96 12.07 -5.27
C ARG A 10 -6.31 12.69 -4.04
N ALA A 11 -5.98 11.86 -3.06
CA ALA A 11 -5.11 12.22 -1.97
C ALA A 11 -3.81 12.69 -2.63
N ARG A 12 -3.23 13.79 -2.13
CA ARG A 12 -1.97 14.29 -2.65
C ARG A 12 -0.90 13.25 -2.34
N ALA A 13 -0.51 12.47 -3.34
CA ALA A 13 0.56 11.50 -3.26
C ALA A 13 1.90 12.19 -3.53
N VAL A 14 2.88 11.92 -2.68
CA VAL A 14 4.28 12.31 -2.85
C VAL A 14 5.07 11.05 -3.18
N VAL A 15 5.63 11.00 -4.38
CA VAL A 15 6.48 9.90 -4.84
C VAL A 15 7.94 10.29 -4.65
N CYS A 16 8.71 9.46 -3.95
CA CYS A 16 10.14 9.62 -3.78
C CYS A 16 10.86 8.56 -4.63
N ASP A 17 11.49 9.00 -5.72
CA ASP A 17 12.33 8.12 -6.55
C ASP A 17 13.73 8.00 -5.94
N LEU A 18 14.12 6.75 -5.68
CA LEU A 18 15.39 6.35 -5.08
C LEU A 18 16.26 5.56 -6.07
N SER A 19 15.86 5.51 -7.35
CA SER A 19 16.55 4.76 -8.40
C SER A 19 17.99 5.27 -8.61
N GLY A 20 18.25 6.54 -8.33
CA GLY A 20 19.57 7.16 -8.37
C GLY A 20 20.39 7.04 -7.07
N LEU A 21 19.84 6.42 -6.02
CA LEU A 21 20.49 6.33 -4.72
C LEU A 21 21.55 5.20 -4.74
N THR A 22 22.81 5.58 -4.80
CA THR A 22 23.96 4.66 -4.87
C THR A 22 24.30 3.98 -3.55
N GLY A 23 23.82 4.51 -2.42
CA GLY A 23 24.02 3.94 -1.10
C GLY A 23 22.98 4.44 -0.11
N ALA A 24 22.53 3.55 0.77
CA ALA A 24 21.57 3.84 1.82
C ALA A 24 22.17 3.55 3.19
N ASP A 25 21.87 4.44 4.14
CA ASP A 25 22.23 4.35 5.55
C ASP A 25 21.04 4.72 6.45
N MET A 26 21.25 4.72 7.76
CA MET A 26 20.20 5.08 8.71
C MET A 26 19.79 6.56 8.64
N GLY A 27 20.66 7.45 8.13
CA GLY A 27 20.29 8.85 7.88
C GLY A 27 19.28 8.96 6.73
N THR A 28 19.43 8.11 5.71
CA THR A 28 18.47 7.98 4.62
C THR A 28 17.12 7.48 5.14
N VAL A 29 17.13 6.45 6.00
CA VAL A 29 15.92 5.90 6.63
C VAL A 29 15.20 6.96 7.47
N ASP A 30 15.94 7.69 8.33
CA ASP A 30 15.38 8.75 9.15
C ASP A 30 14.75 9.87 8.30
N ALA A 31 15.45 10.30 7.25
CA ALA A 31 14.93 11.33 6.34
C ALA A 31 13.62 10.89 5.65
N LEU A 32 13.53 9.64 5.20
CA LEU A 32 12.31 9.09 4.60
C LEU A 32 11.16 9.00 5.61
N ALA A 33 11.45 8.56 6.84
CA ALA A 33 10.46 8.52 7.92
C ALA A 33 9.93 9.92 8.27
N GLN A 34 10.81 10.92 8.33
CA GLN A 34 10.41 12.31 8.56
C GLN A 34 9.55 12.86 7.43
N LEU A 35 9.92 12.61 6.18
CA LEU A 35 9.13 13.02 5.00
C LEU A 35 7.74 12.39 5.03
N GLN A 36 7.66 11.08 5.27
CA GLN A 36 6.39 10.39 5.37
C GLN A 36 5.52 10.98 6.49
N LEU A 37 6.09 11.20 7.68
CA LEU A 37 5.37 11.79 8.80
C LEU A 37 4.83 13.18 8.45
N ALA A 38 5.63 14.02 7.77
CA ALA A 38 5.21 15.34 7.33
C ALA A 38 4.05 15.27 6.32
N VAL A 39 4.07 14.31 5.40
CA VAL A 39 3.00 14.08 4.42
C VAL A 39 1.72 13.58 5.09
N ARG A 40 1.83 12.58 5.99
CA ARG A 40 0.69 12.04 6.74
C ARG A 40 0.01 13.09 7.61
N ARG A 41 0.80 13.94 8.28
CA ARG A 41 0.28 15.08 9.06
C ARG A 41 -0.54 16.07 8.23
N ARG A 42 -0.33 16.10 6.91
CA ARG A 42 -1.07 16.94 5.95
C ARG A 42 -2.18 16.18 5.24
N GLY A 43 -2.45 14.92 5.60
CA GLY A 43 -3.46 14.08 4.96
C GLY A 43 -3.07 13.58 3.56
N GLY A 44 -1.78 13.60 3.21
CA GLY A 44 -1.27 13.07 1.95
C GLY A 44 -0.88 11.59 2.03
N GLN A 45 -0.50 11.04 0.88
CA GLN A 45 0.06 9.69 0.74
C GLN A 45 1.54 9.79 0.36
N PHE A 46 2.36 8.85 0.81
CA PHE A 46 3.80 8.83 0.53
C PHE A 46 4.19 7.46 -0.03
N GLU A 47 4.87 7.46 -1.18
CA GLU A 47 5.22 6.26 -1.93
C GLU A 47 6.71 6.29 -2.29
N LEU A 48 7.40 5.18 -2.06
CA LEU A 48 8.79 5.00 -2.43
C LEU A 48 8.90 4.23 -3.74
N HIS A 49 9.74 4.70 -4.66
CA HIS A 49 10.00 4.06 -5.95
C HIS A 49 11.50 3.80 -6.12
N GLY A 50 11.88 2.66 -6.71
CA GLY A 50 13.29 2.33 -6.96
C GLY A 50 14.11 2.07 -5.69
N VAL A 51 13.49 1.55 -4.64
CA VAL A 51 14.18 1.24 -3.37
C VAL A 51 15.29 0.22 -3.61
N CYS A 52 16.54 0.60 -3.33
CA CYS A 52 17.67 -0.31 -3.48
C CYS A 52 17.66 -1.42 -2.40
N PRO A 53 18.25 -2.60 -2.67
CA PRO A 53 18.19 -3.74 -1.75
C PRO A 53 18.71 -3.41 -0.34
N ARG A 54 19.82 -2.66 -0.26
CA ARG A 54 20.40 -2.22 1.01
C ARG A 54 19.45 -1.37 1.84
N LEU A 55 18.69 -0.46 1.21
CA LEU A 55 17.70 0.34 1.92
C LEU A 55 16.56 -0.55 2.43
N ARG A 56 16.11 -1.53 1.63
CA ARG A 56 15.09 -2.49 2.05
C ARG A 56 15.53 -3.29 3.28
N GLU A 57 16.78 -3.75 3.32
CA GLU A 57 17.36 -4.43 4.49
C GLU A 57 17.36 -3.51 5.72
N LEU A 58 17.78 -2.25 5.57
CA LEU A 58 17.75 -1.29 6.68
C LEU A 58 16.33 -1.01 7.18
N LEU A 59 15.35 -0.93 6.28
CA LEU A 59 13.93 -0.77 6.64
C LEU A 59 13.42 -1.97 7.44
N ALA A 60 13.70 -3.19 6.99
CA ALA A 60 13.33 -4.41 7.72
C ALA A 60 14.01 -4.49 9.09
N LEU A 61 15.31 -4.16 9.17
CA LEU A 61 16.06 -4.16 10.43
C LEU A 61 15.56 -3.11 11.43
N SER A 62 15.05 -1.98 10.92
CA SER A 62 14.47 -0.92 11.74
C SER A 62 12.97 -1.11 12.06
N GLY A 63 12.32 -2.12 11.45
CA GLY A 63 10.88 -2.34 11.57
C GLY A 63 10.04 -1.24 10.91
N LEU A 64 10.61 -0.53 9.93
CA LEU A 64 9.96 0.57 9.21
C LEU A 64 9.49 0.16 7.80
N ASP A 65 9.62 -1.10 7.43
CA ASP A 65 9.19 -1.64 6.15
C ASP A 65 7.66 -1.62 5.96
N ASP A 66 6.89 -1.86 7.04
CA ASP A 66 5.43 -1.68 7.03
C ASP A 66 5.02 -0.20 7.14
N ALA A 67 5.84 0.61 7.84
CA ALA A 67 5.55 2.02 8.04
C ALA A 67 5.71 2.78 6.74
N LEU A 68 6.87 2.65 6.08
CA LEU A 68 7.15 3.25 4.79
C LEU A 68 6.58 2.34 3.71
N ALA A 69 5.42 2.70 3.14
CA ALA A 69 4.80 1.96 2.05
C ALA A 69 5.77 1.86 0.87
N VAL A 70 6.59 0.81 0.86
CA VAL A 70 7.39 0.42 -0.28
C VAL A 70 6.37 -0.15 -1.26
N VAL A 71 6.01 0.65 -2.26
CA VAL A 71 5.26 0.13 -3.40
C VAL A 71 6.27 -0.70 -4.18
N GLU A 72 6.45 -1.94 -3.78
CA GLU A 72 6.84 -2.94 -4.73
C GLU A 72 5.70 -2.98 -5.73
N VAL A 73 5.94 -2.49 -6.95
CA VAL A 73 5.14 -2.87 -8.10
C VAL A 73 5.43 -4.36 -8.32
N VAL A 74 4.96 -5.21 -7.40
CA VAL A 74 4.71 -6.62 -7.67
C VAL A 74 3.71 -6.57 -8.81
N GLY A 75 4.13 -7.07 -9.98
CA GLY A 75 3.28 -7.11 -11.16
C GLY A 75 1.89 -7.58 -10.75
N GLN A 76 0.90 -6.74 -11.07
CA GLN A 76 -0.56 -6.98 -11.09
C GLN A 76 -1.06 -8.13 -10.19
N PRO A 77 -1.92 -7.89 -9.18
CA PRO A 77 -2.62 -8.99 -8.55
C PRO A 77 -3.53 -9.63 -9.62
N GLU A 78 -3.11 -10.78 -10.15
CA GLU A 78 -4.02 -11.62 -10.92
C GLU A 78 -5.19 -11.94 -10.01
N GLN A 79 -6.34 -11.37 -10.39
CA GLN A 79 -7.60 -11.46 -9.70
C GLN A 79 -7.93 -12.94 -9.50
N ARG A 80 -7.64 -13.48 -8.31
CA ARG A 80 -8.21 -14.76 -7.91
C ARG A 80 -9.68 -14.53 -7.68
N GLU A 81 -10.41 -14.85 -8.74
CA GLU A 81 -11.83 -15.11 -8.85
C GLU A 81 -12.46 -15.46 -7.50
N GLN A 82 -13.21 -14.51 -6.94
CA GLN A 82 -14.08 -14.78 -5.81
C GLN A 82 -15.24 -15.61 -6.35
N VAL A 83 -15.16 -16.92 -6.14
CA VAL A 83 -16.24 -17.83 -6.49
C VAL A 83 -17.40 -17.53 -5.54
N GLY A 84 -18.40 -16.82 -6.06
CA GLY A 84 -19.66 -16.58 -5.37
C GLY A 84 -20.42 -17.89 -5.17
N ALA A 85 -20.80 -18.17 -3.94
CA ALA A 85 -21.85 -19.14 -3.64
C ALA A 85 -23.07 -18.37 -3.11
N GLU A 86 -23.91 -17.92 -4.03
CA GLU A 86 -25.33 -17.66 -3.80
C GLU A 86 -26.05 -18.88 -4.42
N GLU A 87 -26.83 -19.68 -3.70
CA GLU A 87 -28.24 -19.42 -3.38
C GLU A 87 -28.69 -20.40 -2.27
N VAL A 88 -29.32 -19.95 -1.19
CA VAL A 88 -30.79 -19.83 -0.96
C VAL A 88 -31.59 -21.11 -1.16
N GLY A 89 -32.11 -21.64 -0.05
CA GLY A 89 -33.26 -22.53 -0.02
C GLY A 89 -34.21 -22.10 1.11
N ASP A 90 -35.22 -21.29 0.77
CA ASP A 90 -36.39 -21.04 1.62
C ASP A 90 -37.26 -22.31 1.65
N ARG A 91 -37.59 -22.78 2.85
CA ARG A 91 -38.95 -23.29 3.08
C ARG A 91 -39.36 -23.07 4.52
N ARG A 92 -40.39 -22.23 4.65
CA ARG A 92 -41.14 -21.90 5.86
C ARG A 92 -41.79 -23.09 6.56
N ASP A 93 -42.13 -22.82 7.82
CA ASP A 93 -43.35 -23.19 8.56
C ASP A 93 -43.38 -24.51 9.37
N ALA A 94 -43.47 -24.37 10.70
CA ALA A 94 -44.69 -24.68 11.46
C ALA A 94 -44.57 -24.20 12.93
N THR A 95 -45.45 -23.26 13.29
CA THR A 95 -45.85 -22.83 14.66
C THR A 95 -46.84 -23.85 15.28
N PRO A 96 -47.33 -23.68 16.54
CA PRO A 96 -47.14 -22.60 17.53
C PRO A 96 -46.48 -23.02 18.86
#